data_AF-A0A8K0S9L1-F1
#
_entry.id   AF-A0A8K0S9L1-F1
#
_cell.length_a   1.000
_cell.length_b   1.000
_cell.length_c   1.000
_cell.angle_alpha   90.00
_cell.angle_beta   90.00
_cell.angle_gamma   90.00
#
_symmetry.space_group_name_H-M   'P 1'
#
loop_
_entity.id
_entity.type
_entity.pdbx_description
1 polymer ?
#
loop_
_entity_poly.entity_id
_entity_poly.type
_entity_poly.pdbx_seq_one_letter_code
_entity_poly.pdbx_strand_id
1 'polypeptide(L)'
;MILANATSLRKSLTALVAAFQNRKQILPHCGPILIVTRPRCAHQWLEETKAHFGEESRLKATIVDRHDVDTDTLLEREVLVCTSSFLKA
;
A
#
# COMPACT_ATOMS: atom_id res chain seq x y z
N MET A 1 14.19 -5.93 -3.47
CA MET A 1 13.72 -6.60 -4.71
C MET A 1 13.24 -5.53 -5.67
N ILE A 2 13.70 -5.54 -6.94
CA ILE A 2 13.23 -4.60 -7.98
C ILE A 2 12.45 -5.40 -9.01
N LEU A 3 11.18 -5.04 -9.26
CA LEU A 3 10.32 -5.72 -10.24
C LEU A 3 10.27 -4.93 -11.57
N ALA A 4 11.21 -5.23 -12.47
CA ALA A 4 11.39 -4.51 -13.75
C ALA A 4 10.77 -5.18 -15.00
N ASN A 5 9.64 -5.89 -14.86
CA ASN A 5 8.88 -6.46 -16.00
C ASN A 5 8.38 -5.39 -17.02
N ALA A 6 7.85 -5.80 -18.17
CA ALA A 6 7.22 -4.90 -19.14
C ALA A 6 5.92 -4.24 -18.63
N THR A 7 5.54 -3.09 -19.21
CA THR A 7 4.39 -2.25 -18.86
C THR A 7 3.05 -2.89 -19.26
N SER A 8 2.63 -3.96 -18.57
CA SER A 8 1.28 -4.57 -18.68
C SER A 8 1.10 -5.82 -17.80
N LEU A 9 2.17 -6.33 -17.17
CA LEU A 9 2.18 -7.65 -16.54
C LEU A 9 1.91 -7.60 -15.03
N ARG A 10 0.67 -7.35 -14.58
CA ARG A 10 0.17 -7.60 -13.19
C ARG A 10 1.14 -7.25 -12.04
N LYS A 11 2.05 -6.31 -12.25
CA LYS A 11 3.19 -6.03 -11.35
C LYS A 11 2.71 -5.52 -10.02
N SER A 12 1.63 -4.74 -10.04
CA SER A 12 1.00 -4.21 -8.85
C SER A 12 0.53 -5.34 -7.94
N LEU A 13 -0.18 -6.33 -8.50
CA LEU A 13 -0.58 -7.52 -7.76
C LEU A 13 0.62 -8.33 -7.25
N THR A 14 1.64 -8.58 -8.08
CA THR A 14 2.85 -9.30 -7.63
C THR A 14 3.56 -8.56 -6.49
N ALA A 15 3.66 -7.23 -6.57
CA ALA A 15 4.22 -6.41 -5.52
C ALA A 15 3.39 -6.48 -4.23
N LEU A 16 2.06 -6.40 -4.33
CA LEU A 16 1.15 -6.52 -3.18
C LEU A 16 1.29 -7.89 -2.52
N VAL A 17 1.21 -8.98 -3.27
CA VAL A 17 1.35 -10.35 -2.74
C VAL A 17 2.69 -10.52 -2.03
N ALA A 18 3.78 -10.07 -2.64
CA ALA A 18 5.10 -10.16 -2.02
C ALA A 18 5.20 -9.34 -0.72
N ALA A 19 4.65 -8.12 -0.71
CA ALA A 19 4.63 -7.26 0.47
C ALA A 19 3.81 -7.89 1.62
N PHE A 20 2.65 -8.48 1.31
CA PHE A 20 1.83 -9.17 2.30
C PHE A 20 2.48 -10.44 2.84
N GLN A 21 3.11 -11.23 1.98
CA GLN A 21 3.85 -12.42 2.41
C GLN A 21 5.01 -12.05 3.31
N ASN A 22 5.76 -11.01 2.96
CA ASN A 22 6.82 -10.49 3.81
C ASN A 22 6.25 -10.06 5.16
N ARG A 23 5.20 -9.22 5.17
CA ARG A 23 4.54 -8.77 6.40
C ARG A 23 4.11 -9.93 7.31
N LYS A 24 3.53 -11.00 6.76
CA LYS A 24 3.14 -12.19 7.53
C LYS A 24 4.32 -12.87 8.23
N GLN A 25 5.54 -12.77 7.70
CA GLN A 25 6.74 -13.36 8.30
C GLN A 25 7.35 -12.52 9.42
N ILE A 26 7.07 -11.22 9.47
CA ILE A 26 7.60 -10.26 10.47
C ILE A 26 6.58 -9.85 11.53
N LEU A 27 5.34 -10.36 11.46
CA LEU A 27 4.37 -10.21 12.55
C LEU A 27 4.91 -10.78 13.88
N PRO A 28 4.61 -10.15 15.02
CA PRO A 28 3.81 -8.94 15.20
C PRO A 28 4.58 -7.61 15.02
N HIS A 29 5.89 -7.65 14.82
CA HIS A 29 6.77 -6.48 14.81
C HIS A 29 6.84 -5.78 13.44
N CYS A 30 5.67 -5.49 12.85
CA CYS A 30 5.60 -4.84 11.54
C CYS A 30 4.63 -3.66 11.52
N GLY A 31 5.01 -2.60 10.80
CA GLY A 31 4.13 -1.47 10.48
C GLY A 31 3.25 -1.72 9.25
N PRO A 32 2.58 -0.67 8.75
CA PRO A 32 1.81 -0.74 7.51
C PRO A 32 2.69 -0.98 6.28
N ILE A 33 2.09 -1.55 5.23
CA ILE A 33 2.69 -1.56 3.89
C ILE A 33 2.49 -0.17 3.27
N LEU A 34 3.59 0.51 2.94
CA LEU A 34 3.55 1.81 2.27
C LEU A 34 3.71 1.65 0.75
N ILE A 35 2.73 2.15 0.00
CA ILE A 35 2.73 2.21 -1.46
C ILE A 35 2.95 3.66 -1.87
N VAL A 36 4.13 3.94 -2.42
CA VAL A 36 4.48 5.26 -2.97
C VAL A 36 4.23 5.25 -4.47
N THR A 37 3.41 6.16 -4.96
CA THR A 37 3.00 6.17 -6.37
C THR A 37 2.86 7.57 -6.95
N ARG A 38 2.61 7.66 -8.26
CA ARG A 38 2.27 8.93 -8.92
C ARG A 38 0.84 9.33 -8.53
N PRO A 39 0.51 10.63 -8.42
CA PRO A 39 -0.84 11.09 -8.04
C PRO A 39 -1.96 10.45 -8.85
N ARG A 40 -1.78 10.33 -10.17
CA ARG A 40 -2.75 9.72 -11.09
C ARG A 40 -3.01 8.23 -10.84
N CYS A 41 -2.12 7.55 -10.13
CA CYS A 41 -2.21 6.11 -9.87
C CYS A 41 -2.67 5.80 -8.43
N ALA A 42 -2.75 6.77 -7.52
CA ALA A 42 -3.07 6.52 -6.10
C ALA A 42 -4.43 5.82 -5.94
N HIS A 43 -5.46 6.31 -6.63
CA HIS A 43 -6.79 5.69 -6.60
C HIS A 43 -6.78 4.28 -7.21
N GLN A 44 -6.05 4.07 -8.31
CA GLN A 44 -5.91 2.75 -8.93
C GLN A 44 -5.32 1.74 -7.94
N TRP A 45 -4.26 2.13 -7.23
CA TRP A 45 -3.61 1.26 -6.23
C TRP A 45 -4.53 0.94 -5.04
N LEU A 46 -5.33 1.92 -4.59
CA LEU A 46 -6.31 1.68 -3.52
C LEU A 46 -7.35 0.64 -3.95
N GLU A 47 -7.91 0.79 -5.14
CA GLU A 47 -8.95 -0.13 -5.65
C GLU A 47 -8.38 -1.52 -5.93
N GLU A 48 -7.18 -1.64 -6.51
CA GLU A 48 -6.52 -2.93 -6.68
C GLU A 48 -6.25 -3.63 -5.32
N THR A 49 -5.87 -2.86 -4.30
CA THR A 49 -5.65 -3.41 -2.95
C THR A 49 -6.97 -3.93 -2.35
N LYS A 50 -8.06 -3.17 -2.45
CA LYS A 50 -9.38 -3.60 -1.96
C LYS A 50 -9.90 -4.80 -2.73
N ALA A 51 -9.79 -4.80 -4.06
CA ALA A 51 -10.30 -5.89 -4.90
C ALA A 51 -9.58 -7.22 -4.62
N HIS A 52 -8.28 -7.19 -4.33
CA HIS A 52 -7.49 -8.41 -4.13
C HIS A 52 -7.44 -8.90 -2.69
N PHE A 53 -7.73 -8.05 -1.72
CA PHE A 53 -7.54 -8.38 -0.30
C PHE A 53 -8.73 -8.00 0.60
N GLY A 54 -9.76 -7.31 0.09
CA GLY A 54 -10.82 -6.71 0.90
C GLY A 54 -11.92 -7.65 1.41
N GLU A 55 -12.14 -8.82 0.80
CA GLU A 55 -13.23 -9.72 1.22
C GLU A 55 -12.86 -10.65 2.38
N GLU A 56 -11.61 -11.11 2.45
CA GLU A 56 -11.17 -12.13 3.43
C GLU A 56 -10.24 -11.57 4.52
N SER A 57 -9.73 -10.34 4.34
CA SER A 57 -8.78 -9.77 5.28
C SER A 57 -9.28 -8.42 5.79
N ARG A 58 -9.11 -8.18 7.09
CA ARG A 58 -9.40 -6.88 7.74
C ARG A 58 -8.44 -5.76 7.28
N LEU A 59 -7.80 -5.91 6.11
CA LEU A 59 -6.81 -4.99 5.53
C LEU A 59 -7.47 -3.66 5.18
N LYS A 60 -7.43 -2.73 6.14
CA LYS A 60 -7.83 -1.34 5.95
C LYS A 60 -6.76 -0.62 5.12
N ALA A 61 -7.02 -0.42 3.83
CA ALA A 61 -6.22 0.43 2.95
C ALA A 61 -6.74 1.87 2.93
N THR A 62 -5.86 2.86 2.82
CA THR A 62 -6.27 4.27 2.65
C THR A 62 -5.23 5.10 1.90
N ILE A 63 -5.68 6.21 1.32
CA ILE A 63 -4.79 7.19 0.69
C ILE A 63 -4.46 8.25 1.73
N VAL A 64 -3.16 8.49 1.93
CA VAL A 64 -2.60 9.51 2.82
C VAL A 64 -1.73 10.42 1.98
N ASP A 65 -2.32 11.53 1.57
CA ASP A 65 -1.67 12.53 0.69
C ASP A 65 -1.84 13.96 1.23
N ARG A 66 -2.21 14.09 2.50
CA ARG A 66 -2.35 15.36 3.21
C ARG A 66 -1.49 15.32 4.49
N HIS A 67 -0.95 16.46 4.88
CA HIS A 67 -0.08 16.58 6.05
C HIS A 67 -0.82 16.55 7.39
N ASP A 68 -2.15 16.55 7.38
CA ASP A 68 -3.02 16.59 8.56
C ASP A 68 -3.54 15.20 8.99
N VAL A 69 -2.90 14.13 8.52
CA VAL A 69 -3.31 12.77 8.89
C VAL A 69 -2.76 12.43 10.27
N ASP A 70 -3.68 12.17 11.18
CA ASP A 70 -3.39 11.75 12.54
C ASP A 70 -2.59 10.43 12.59
N THR A 71 -1.66 10.34 13.53
CA THR A 71 -0.72 9.20 13.62
C THR A 71 -1.42 7.91 14.04
N ASP A 72 -2.43 7.99 14.91
CA ASP A 72 -3.20 6.81 15.33
C ASP A 72 -3.98 6.25 14.13
N THR A 73 -4.49 7.14 13.28
CA THR A 73 -5.13 6.76 12.02
C THR A 73 -4.18 6.02 11.06
N LEU A 74 -2.88 6.32 11.07
CA LEU A 74 -1.88 5.59 10.27
C LEU A 74 -1.61 4.20 10.82
N LEU A 75 -1.56 4.07 12.16
CA LEU A 75 -1.24 2.82 12.85
C LEU A 75 -2.38 1.79 12.80
N GLU A 76 -3.63 2.24 12.66
CA GLU A 76 -4.78 1.35 12.45
C GLU A 76 -4.88 0.76 11.03
N ARG A 77 -4.06 1.25 10.09
CA ARG A 77 -4.10 0.82 8.68
C ARG A 77 -3.02 -0.21 8.42
N GLU A 78 -3.35 -1.14 7.55
CA GLU A 78 -2.40 -2.18 7.14
C GLU A 78 -1.75 -1.85 5.80
N VAL A 79 -2.40 -0.98 5.00
CA VAL A 79 -1.85 -0.43 3.75
C VAL A 79 -2.09 1.07 3.68
N LEU A 80 -1.03 1.81 3.37
CA LEU A 80 -1.04 3.25 3.13
C LEU A 80 -0.61 3.52 1.70
N VAL A 81 -1.39 4.31 0.97
CA VAL A 81 -1.05 4.77 -0.38
C VAL A 81 -0.75 6.26 -0.32
N CYS A 82 0.45 6.67 -0.72
CA CYS A 82 0.82 8.08 -0.74
C CYS A 82 1.48 8.46 -2.07
N THR A 83 1.52 9.76 -2.34
CA THR A 83 2.34 10.27 -3.45
C THR A 83 3.74 10.61 -2.95
N SER A 84 4.68 10.76 -3.88
CA SER A 84 6.03 11.20 -3.52
C SER A 84 6.07 12.60 -2.91
N SER A 85 5.05 13.45 -3.13
CA SER A 85 4.95 14.77 -2.50
C SER A 85 4.71 14.68 -1.00
N PHE A 86 3.91 13.70 -0.56
CA PHE A 86 3.63 13.47 0.86
C PHE A 86 4.91 13.21 1.68
N LEU A 87 5.87 12.47 1.10
CA LEU A 87 7.12 12.11 1.76
C LEU A 87 8.19 13.22 1.79
N LYS A 88 7.98 14.32 1.07
CA LYS A 88 8.95 15.42 0.94
C LYS A 88 8.65 16.60 1.86
N ALA A 89 7.52 16.58 2.55
CA ALA A 89 7.16 17.58 3.56
C ALA A 89 7.62 17.13 4.94
#